data_AF-A0A1W9PVF5-F1
#
_entry.id   AF-A0A1W9PVF5-F1
#
_cell.length_a   1.000
_cell.length_b   1.000
_cell.length_c   1.000
_cell.angle_alpha   90.00
_cell.angle_beta   90.00
_cell.angle_gamma   90.00
#
_symmetry.space_group_name_H-M   'P 1'
#
loop_
_entity.id
_entity.type
_entity.pdbx_description
1 polymer ?
#
loop_
_entity_poly.entity_id
_entity_poly.type
_entity_poly.pdbx_seq_one_letter_code
_entity_poly.pdbx_strand_id
1 'polypeptide(L)'
;MTTHHQNLDQYFHQVWQVFIANMGSLRLFSEQISQVADQLDRKQVQEMAESFAYIFGDDPLEVEKELLEFLPSLDDLDIYPNFLEITNIREAFQAFQDNAFQQRVLEWSRDNINKSQKLLVVLADYLAQPPANGILLRRSALVSLVGFLDVLFEALFYGYYFYVGLETGSDIKKLKEKARKEAQKANRSRKGWAGRVENFSKLDIQIKIPTPLIEELTEITNRRNVIVHSNGIVDEKYMEYVDKAYRPADAAAGKMIVVSTKYLLRAFYVFRTV
;
A
#
# COMPACT_ATOMS: atom_id res chain seq x y z
N MET A 1 -30.87 -5.99 -32.03
CA MET A 1 -30.68 -6.10 -30.56
C MET A 1 -29.76 -7.26 -30.18
N THR A 2 -29.86 -8.45 -30.78
CA THR A 2 -29.03 -9.64 -30.46
C THR A 2 -27.52 -9.46 -30.62
N THR A 3 -27.05 -8.71 -31.62
CA THR A 3 -25.60 -8.46 -31.86
C THR A 3 -24.95 -7.55 -30.82
N HIS A 4 -25.68 -6.59 -30.24
CA HIS A 4 -25.14 -5.71 -29.20
C HIS A 4 -24.96 -6.44 -27.86
N HIS A 5 -25.88 -7.35 -27.52
CA HIS A 5 -25.74 -8.19 -26.32
C HIS A 5 -24.57 -9.17 -26.43
N GLN A 6 -24.39 -9.82 -27.59
CA GLN A 6 -23.24 -10.72 -27.80
C GLN A 6 -21.89 -9.99 -27.68
N ASN A 7 -21.80 -8.74 -28.14
CA ASN A 7 -20.59 -7.93 -28.01
C ASN A 7 -20.34 -7.47 -26.57
N LEU A 8 -21.39 -7.21 -25.79
CA LEU A 8 -21.28 -6.84 -24.38
C LEU A 8 -20.82 -8.02 -23.52
N ASP A 9 -21.40 -9.20 -23.73
CA ASP A 9 -21.04 -10.41 -23.00
C ASP A 9 -19.58 -10.79 -23.25
N GLN A 10 -19.14 -10.71 -24.51
CA GLN A 10 -17.73 -10.94 -24.87
C GLN A 10 -16.80 -9.91 -24.21
N TYR A 11 -17.20 -8.64 -24.20
CA TYR A 11 -16.43 -7.57 -23.54
C TYR A 11 -16.30 -7.82 -22.04
N PHE A 12 -17.39 -8.15 -21.35
CA PHE A 12 -17.35 -8.46 -19.91
C PHE A 12 -16.58 -9.73 -19.60
N HIS A 13 -16.68 -10.75 -20.44
CA HIS A 13 -15.88 -11.95 -20.27
C HIS A 13 -14.38 -11.64 -20.32
N GLN A 14 -13.93 -10.83 -21.28
CA GLN A 14 -12.53 -10.42 -21.40
C GLN A 14 -12.08 -9.59 -20.19
N VAL A 15 -12.87 -8.60 -19.80
CA VAL A 15 -12.60 -7.77 -18.62
C VAL A 15 -12.49 -8.61 -17.35
N TRP A 16 -13.40 -9.58 -17.17
CA TRP A 16 -13.40 -10.49 -16.03
C TRP A 16 -12.18 -11.41 -16.00
N GLN A 17 -11.81 -12.00 -17.15
CA GLN A 17 -10.63 -12.86 -17.26
C GLN A 17 -9.34 -12.11 -16.87
N VAL A 18 -9.18 -10.87 -17.36
CA VAL A 18 -8.02 -10.03 -17.03
C VAL A 18 -8.01 -9.71 -15.53
N PHE A 19 -9.16 -9.36 -14.95
CA PHE A 19 -9.27 -9.09 -13.51
C PHE A 19 -8.87 -10.31 -12.67
N ILE A 20 -9.41 -11.49 -12.97
CA ILE A 20 -9.09 -12.73 -12.23
C ILE A 20 -7.63 -13.13 -12.39
N ALA A 21 -7.06 -13.01 -13.59
CA ALA A 21 -5.64 -13.29 -13.81
C ALA A 21 -4.74 -12.37 -12.98
N ASN A 22 -5.05 -11.06 -12.95
CA ASN A 22 -4.32 -10.07 -12.18
C ASN A 22 -4.46 -10.31 -10.66
N MET A 23 -5.68 -10.59 -10.19
CA MET A 23 -5.96 -10.94 -8.79
C MET A 23 -5.20 -12.20 -8.35
N GLY A 24 -5.25 -13.27 -9.14
CA GLY A 24 -4.57 -14.52 -8.84
C GLY A 24 -3.05 -14.37 -8.81
N SER A 25 -2.49 -13.67 -9.80
CA SER A 25 -1.05 -13.40 -9.87
C SER A 25 -0.57 -12.57 -8.69
N LEU A 26 -1.31 -11.51 -8.34
CA LEU A 26 -0.97 -10.64 -7.23
C LEU A 26 -1.07 -11.36 -5.88
N ARG A 27 -2.05 -12.25 -5.73
CA ARG A 27 -2.19 -13.06 -4.52
C ARG A 27 -1.00 -14.00 -4.34
N LEU A 28 -0.65 -14.77 -5.37
CA LEU A 28 0.53 -15.65 -5.33
C LEU A 28 1.82 -14.87 -5.03
N PHE A 29 1.99 -13.72 -5.67
CA PHE A 29 3.09 -12.80 -5.39
C PHE A 29 3.10 -12.39 -3.91
N SER A 30 1.95 -11.95 -3.38
CA SER A 30 1.86 -11.48 -2.00
C SER A 30 2.13 -12.57 -0.97
N GLU A 31 1.67 -13.81 -1.20
CA GLU A 31 1.84 -14.92 -0.27
C GLU A 31 3.28 -15.45 -0.28
N GLN A 32 3.92 -15.55 -1.45
CA GLN A 32 5.23 -16.20 -1.59
C GLN A 32 6.40 -15.22 -1.48
N ILE A 33 6.33 -14.07 -2.15
CA ILE A 33 7.47 -13.15 -2.27
C ILE A 33 7.61 -12.27 -1.02
N SER A 34 6.50 -11.88 -0.39
CA SER A 34 6.56 -11.09 0.84
C SER A 34 7.24 -11.87 1.97
N GLN A 35 6.96 -13.18 2.10
CA GLN A 35 7.59 -14.03 3.11
C GLN A 35 9.11 -14.14 2.92
N VAL A 36 9.55 -14.32 1.67
CA VAL A 36 10.98 -14.35 1.35
C VAL A 36 11.62 -13.00 1.63
N ALA A 37 10.96 -11.90 1.29
CA ALA A 37 11.45 -10.56 1.59
C ALA A 37 11.56 -10.30 3.10
N ASP A 38 10.57 -10.72 3.90
CA ASP A 38 10.64 -10.57 5.37
C ASP A 38 11.80 -11.38 5.97
N GLN A 39 12.07 -12.59 5.44
CA GLN A 39 13.22 -13.40 5.87
C GLN A 39 14.56 -12.75 5.52
N LEU A 40 14.67 -12.16 4.33
CA LEU A 40 15.86 -11.42 3.90
C LEU A 40 16.07 -10.16 4.73
N ASP A 41 15.01 -9.37 4.93
CA ASP A 41 15.02 -8.17 5.77
C ASP A 41 15.46 -8.54 7.20
N ARG A 42 14.92 -9.63 7.78
CA ARG A 42 15.33 -10.10 9.11
C ARG A 42 16.81 -10.50 9.17
N LYS A 43 17.27 -11.25 8.16
CA LYS A 43 18.67 -11.66 8.08
C LYS A 43 19.62 -10.45 7.97
N GLN A 44 19.24 -9.43 7.19
CA GLN A 44 20.00 -8.19 7.09
C GLN A 44 20.06 -7.47 8.45
N VAL A 45 18.96 -7.37 9.19
CA VAL A 45 18.96 -6.78 10.53
C VAL A 45 19.87 -7.56 11.48
N GLN A 46 19.91 -8.89 11.39
CA GLN A 46 20.83 -9.73 12.18
C GLN A 46 22.30 -9.44 11.84
N GLU A 47 22.65 -9.40 10.56
CA GLU A 47 24.02 -9.09 10.11
C GLU A 47 24.45 -7.66 10.51
N MET A 48 23.51 -6.71 10.49
CA MET A 48 23.71 -5.35 11.01
C MET A 48 23.97 -5.36 12.51
N ALA A 49 23.14 -6.09 13.27
CA ALA A 49 23.28 -6.19 14.73
C ALA A 49 24.62 -6.77 15.14
N GLU A 50 25.05 -7.88 14.53
CA GLU A 50 26.37 -8.48 14.75
C GLU A 50 27.51 -7.49 14.46
N SER A 51 27.35 -6.70 13.40
CA SER A 51 28.36 -5.72 13.01
C SER A 51 28.44 -4.54 13.97
N PHE A 52 27.30 -3.99 14.38
CA PHE A 52 27.23 -2.90 15.37
C PHE A 52 27.70 -3.36 16.75
N ALA A 53 27.25 -4.53 17.21
CA ALA A 53 27.72 -5.15 18.45
C ALA A 53 29.25 -5.29 18.48
N TYR A 54 29.85 -5.76 17.38
CA TYR A 54 31.31 -5.81 17.27
C TYR A 54 31.99 -4.43 17.31
N ILE A 55 31.38 -3.42 16.67
CA ILE A 55 31.94 -2.06 16.61
C ILE A 55 31.89 -1.40 18.00
N PHE A 56 30.74 -1.47 18.67
CA PHE A 56 30.47 -0.76 19.92
C PHE A 56 30.78 -1.58 21.18
N GLY A 57 30.95 -2.90 21.06
CA GLY A 57 31.25 -3.79 22.18
C GLY A 57 30.01 -4.27 22.94
N ASP A 58 28.84 -4.20 22.31
CA ASP A 58 27.54 -4.57 22.89
C ASP A 58 27.18 -6.03 22.57
N ASP A 59 26.09 -6.54 23.15
CA ASP A 59 25.55 -7.87 22.83
C ASP A 59 24.75 -7.84 21.50
N PRO A 60 25.02 -8.74 20.53
CA PRO A 60 24.29 -8.77 19.26
C PRO A 60 22.78 -8.91 19.39
N LEU A 61 22.27 -9.65 20.39
CA LEU A 61 20.82 -9.84 20.56
C LEU A 61 20.14 -8.57 21.11
N GLU A 62 20.83 -7.84 22.00
CA GLU A 62 20.36 -6.54 22.49
C GLU A 62 20.29 -5.52 21.35
N VAL A 63 21.36 -5.42 20.54
CA VAL A 63 21.39 -4.53 19.37
C VAL A 63 20.34 -4.93 18.34
N GLU A 64 20.15 -6.22 18.06
CA GLU A 64 19.12 -6.70 17.14
C GLU A 64 17.73 -6.26 17.63
N LYS A 65 17.45 -6.40 18.93
CA LYS A 65 16.18 -5.99 19.51
C LYS A 65 15.94 -4.48 19.35
N GLU A 66 16.95 -3.65 19.64
CA GLU A 66 16.85 -2.19 19.45
C GLU A 66 16.64 -1.84 17.98
N LEU A 67 17.39 -2.45 17.06
CA LEU A 67 17.22 -2.22 15.63
C LEU A 67 15.80 -2.55 15.16
N LEU A 68 15.21 -3.64 15.65
CA LEU A 68 13.83 -4.03 15.29
C LEU A 68 12.76 -3.08 15.81
N GLU A 69 13.05 -2.27 16.85
CA GLU A 69 12.15 -1.21 17.29
C GLU A 69 12.06 -0.08 16.23
N PHE A 70 13.12 0.13 15.44
CA PHE A 70 13.21 1.19 14.42
C PHE A 70 13.09 0.70 12.98
N LEU A 71 13.45 -0.56 12.73
CA LEU A 71 13.43 -1.24 11.44
C LEU A 71 12.32 -2.27 11.49
N PRO A 72 11.05 -1.85 11.31
CA PRO A 72 9.94 -2.75 11.37
C PRO A 72 10.00 -3.74 10.21
N SER A 73 10.70 -4.85 10.40
CA SER A 73 10.84 -5.90 9.39
C SER A 73 9.72 -6.94 9.52
N LEU A 74 8.66 -6.66 10.27
CA LEU A 74 7.72 -7.70 10.69
C LEU A 74 6.28 -7.36 10.34
N ASP A 75 5.67 -8.38 9.77
CA ASP A 75 4.29 -8.52 9.32
C ASP A 75 3.23 -8.39 10.45
N ASP A 76 3.67 -8.00 11.64
CA ASP A 76 2.91 -8.19 12.88
C ASP A 76 2.12 -6.95 13.29
N LEU A 77 2.41 -5.79 12.69
CA LEU A 77 1.79 -4.52 13.05
C LEU A 77 1.07 -3.89 11.87
N ASP A 78 -0.11 -3.34 12.15
CA ASP A 78 -0.90 -2.55 11.19
C ASP A 78 -0.62 -1.03 11.34
N ILE A 79 -0.01 -0.61 12.44
CA ILE A 79 0.32 0.78 12.79
C ILE A 79 1.73 0.84 13.38
N TYR A 80 2.51 1.82 12.92
CA TYR A 80 3.83 2.16 13.44
C TYR A 80 3.87 3.60 13.97
N PRO A 81 4.74 3.89 14.95
CA PRO A 81 5.04 5.26 15.31
C PRO A 81 5.69 5.96 14.10
N ASN A 82 5.38 7.24 13.93
CA ASN A 82 6.11 8.06 12.97
C ASN A 82 7.43 8.49 13.62
N PHE A 83 8.49 7.75 13.31
CA PHE A 83 9.82 7.95 13.87
C PHE A 83 10.38 9.38 13.65
N LEU A 84 9.93 10.09 12.62
CA LEU A 84 10.31 11.50 12.39
C LEU A 84 9.75 12.48 13.43
N GLU A 85 8.71 12.08 14.15
CA GLU A 85 8.06 12.87 15.21
C GLU A 85 8.51 12.47 16.61
N ILE A 86 9.30 11.41 16.76
CA ILE A 86 9.85 11.00 18.06
C ILE A 86 10.96 11.98 18.46
N THR A 87 10.81 12.61 19.62
CA THR A 87 11.74 13.61 20.16
C THR A 87 13.19 13.13 20.14
N ASN A 88 13.46 11.93 20.66
CA ASN A 88 14.81 11.36 20.73
C ASN A 88 15.45 11.19 19.34
N ILE A 89 14.66 10.85 18.32
CA ILE A 89 15.15 10.67 16.95
C ILE A 89 15.43 12.04 16.32
N ARG A 90 14.56 13.03 16.54
CA ARG A 90 14.79 14.40 16.10
C ARG A 90 16.05 15.00 16.75
N GLU A 91 16.24 14.76 18.03
CA GLU A 91 17.45 15.16 18.78
C GLU A 91 18.69 14.45 18.24
N ALA A 92 18.62 13.15 17.95
CA ALA A 92 19.71 12.43 17.31
C ALA A 92 20.07 13.01 15.93
N PHE A 93 19.08 13.30 15.08
CA PHE A 93 19.31 13.96 13.78
C PHE A 93 19.93 15.35 13.93
N GLN A 94 19.52 16.12 14.94
CA GLN A 94 20.13 17.41 15.24
C GLN A 94 21.57 17.24 15.74
N ALA A 95 21.86 16.23 16.55
CA ALA A 95 23.21 15.90 16.98
C ALA A 95 24.13 15.51 15.81
N PHE A 96 23.62 14.84 14.78
CA PHE A 96 24.40 14.59 13.55
C PHE A 96 24.78 15.89 12.80
N GLN A 97 24.06 16.99 13.01
CA GLN A 97 24.37 18.31 12.45
C GLN A 97 25.30 19.13 13.36
N ASP A 98 25.59 18.67 14.58
CA ASP A 98 26.50 19.34 15.50
C ASP A 98 27.97 19.10 15.11
N ASN A 99 28.70 20.19 14.85
CA ASN A 99 30.12 20.16 14.53
C ASN A 99 30.97 19.50 15.63
N ALA A 100 30.59 19.64 16.91
CA ALA A 100 31.32 19.02 18.01
C ALA A 100 31.12 17.50 18.05
N PHE A 101 29.92 17.02 17.74
CA PHE A 101 29.67 15.60 17.55
C PHE A 101 30.43 15.04 16.34
N GLN A 102 30.40 15.74 15.19
CA GLN A 102 31.13 15.32 13.99
C GLN A 102 32.63 15.20 14.23
N GLN A 103 33.25 16.16 14.93
CA GLN A 103 34.67 16.09 15.29
C GLN A 103 34.98 14.88 16.17
N ARG A 104 34.14 14.59 17.18
CA ARG A 104 34.31 13.40 18.03
C ARG A 104 34.20 12.09 17.23
N VAL A 105 33.27 12.01 16.28
CA VAL A 105 33.13 10.85 15.40
C VAL A 105 34.35 10.70 14.48
N LEU A 106 34.90 11.81 13.98
CA LEU A 106 36.12 11.82 13.16
C LEU A 106 37.35 11.37 13.96
N GLU A 107 37.50 11.85 15.19
CA GLU A 107 38.57 11.43 16.10
C GLU A 107 38.46 9.93 16.43
N TRP A 108 37.27 9.47 16.83
CA TRP A 108 37.02 8.05 17.07
C TRP A 108 37.33 7.18 15.84
N SER A 109 36.97 7.65 14.65
CA SER A 109 37.19 6.95 13.38
C SER A 109 38.68 6.79 13.05
N ARG A 110 39.52 7.79 13.42
CA ARG A 110 40.98 7.72 13.27
C ARG A 110 41.60 6.72 14.25
N ASP A 111 41.09 6.67 15.47
CA ASP A 111 41.60 5.74 16.50
C ASP A 111 41.11 4.30 16.29
N ASN A 112 40.02 4.12 15.51
CA ASN A 112 39.37 2.83 15.29
C ASN A 112 39.17 2.51 13.80
N ILE A 113 40.22 2.66 12.98
CA ILE A 113 40.18 2.54 11.50
C ILE A 113 39.39 1.32 11.00
N ASN A 114 39.64 0.14 11.57
CA ASN A 114 38.96 -1.08 11.13
C ASN A 114 37.46 -1.08 11.49
N LYS A 115 37.11 -0.54 12.66
CA LYS A 115 35.70 -0.43 13.10
C LYS A 115 34.96 0.64 12.32
N SER A 116 35.60 1.76 12.00
CA SER A 116 35.00 2.84 11.21
C SER A 116 34.79 2.44 9.76
N GLN A 117 35.72 1.70 9.15
CA GLN A 117 35.49 1.10 7.82
C GLN A 117 34.32 0.13 7.83
N LYS A 118 34.25 -0.77 8.83
CA LYS A 118 33.12 -1.69 8.97
C LYS A 118 31.80 -0.95 9.17
N LEU A 119 31.79 0.12 9.99
CA LEU A 119 30.62 0.97 10.19
C LEU A 119 30.15 1.61 8.87
N LEU A 120 31.06 2.15 8.08
CA LEU A 120 30.74 2.74 6.78
C LEU A 120 30.16 1.71 5.80
N VAL A 121 30.69 0.48 5.80
CA VAL A 121 30.15 -0.61 4.97
C VAL A 121 28.72 -0.95 5.41
N VAL A 122 28.49 -1.16 6.71
CA VAL A 122 27.15 -1.45 7.26
C VAL A 122 26.15 -0.34 6.94
N LEU A 123 26.55 0.93 7.10
CA LEU A 123 25.69 2.07 6.78
C LEU A 123 25.45 2.20 5.26
N ALA A 124 26.46 1.94 4.43
CA ALA A 124 26.31 1.97 2.98
C ALA A 124 25.36 0.86 2.50
N ASP A 125 25.50 -0.35 3.03
CA ASP A 125 24.64 -1.49 2.71
C ASP A 125 23.19 -1.21 3.14
N TYR A 126 22.99 -0.68 4.35
CA TYR A 126 21.67 -0.26 4.85
C TYR A 126 21.03 0.83 3.99
N LEU A 127 21.78 1.86 3.60
CA LEU A 127 21.25 2.95 2.77
C LEU A 127 20.96 2.49 1.34
N ALA A 128 21.72 1.53 0.82
CA ALA A 128 21.50 0.94 -0.50
C ALA A 128 20.28 0.02 -0.52
N GLN A 129 20.08 -0.78 0.53
CA GLN A 129 18.99 -1.74 0.67
C GLN A 129 18.45 -1.74 2.11
N PRO A 130 17.54 -0.83 2.46
CA PRO A 130 16.94 -0.84 3.78
C PRO A 130 16.08 -2.11 3.95
N PRO A 131 16.07 -2.75 5.13
CA PRO A 131 15.30 -3.96 5.42
C PRO A 131 13.81 -3.63 5.60
N ALA A 132 13.20 -3.14 4.53
CA ALA A 132 11.81 -2.72 4.43
C ALA A 132 11.13 -3.28 3.18
N ASN A 133 11.76 -4.25 2.50
CA ASN A 133 11.29 -4.80 1.25
C ASN A 133 9.93 -5.46 1.41
N GLY A 134 9.73 -6.25 2.48
CA GLY A 134 8.44 -6.90 2.76
C GLY A 134 7.29 -5.89 2.87
N ILE A 135 7.51 -4.79 3.61
CA ILE A 135 6.53 -3.71 3.75
C ILE A 135 6.25 -3.04 2.41
N LEU A 136 7.30 -2.71 1.64
CA LEU A 136 7.14 -2.05 0.34
C LEU A 136 6.39 -2.92 -0.66
N LEU A 137 6.65 -4.23 -0.66
CA LEU A 137 5.98 -5.21 -1.51
C LEU A 137 4.50 -5.33 -1.14
N ARG A 138 4.16 -5.41 0.15
CA ARG A 138 2.76 -5.43 0.60
C ARG A 138 2.03 -4.12 0.28
N ARG A 139 2.69 -2.97 0.44
CA ARG A 139 2.15 -1.66 0.02
C ARG A 139 1.88 -1.63 -1.48
N SER A 140 2.83 -2.07 -2.29
CA SER A 140 2.68 -2.17 -3.74
C SER A 140 1.52 -3.09 -4.11
N ALA A 141 1.42 -4.25 -3.45
CA ALA A 141 0.32 -5.19 -3.68
C ALA A 141 -1.05 -4.57 -3.34
N LEU A 142 -1.19 -3.88 -2.21
CA LEU A 142 -2.44 -3.17 -1.90
C LEU A 142 -2.79 -2.11 -2.95
N VAL A 143 -1.81 -1.33 -3.41
CA VAL A 143 -2.00 -0.32 -4.46
C VAL A 143 -2.49 -0.96 -5.75
N SER A 144 -1.83 -2.03 -6.19
CA SER A 144 -2.21 -2.77 -7.39
C SER A 144 -3.59 -3.41 -7.26
N LEU A 145 -3.90 -4.00 -6.10
CA LEU A 145 -5.20 -4.63 -5.81
C LEU A 145 -6.34 -3.63 -6.00
N VAL A 146 -6.27 -2.48 -5.33
CA VAL A 146 -7.27 -1.40 -5.48
C VAL A 146 -7.31 -0.89 -6.92
N GLY A 147 -6.16 -0.75 -7.57
CA GLY A 147 -6.08 -0.34 -8.98
C GLY A 147 -6.79 -1.30 -9.93
N PHE A 148 -6.68 -2.61 -9.72
CA PHE A 148 -7.39 -3.61 -10.54
C PHE A 148 -8.90 -3.52 -10.36
N LEU A 149 -9.39 -3.28 -9.15
CA LEU A 149 -10.81 -3.08 -8.90
C LEU A 149 -11.32 -1.75 -9.48
N ASP A 150 -10.54 -0.68 -9.37
CA ASP A 150 -10.83 0.61 -10.03
C ASP A 150 -11.01 0.42 -11.54
N VAL A 151 -10.11 -0.33 -12.18
CA VAL A 151 -10.17 -0.64 -13.62
C VAL A 151 -11.36 -1.53 -13.96
N LEU A 152 -11.66 -2.54 -13.14
CA LEU A 152 -12.83 -3.40 -13.33
C LEU A 152 -14.12 -2.59 -13.33
N PHE A 153 -14.33 -1.75 -12.30
CA PHE A 153 -15.54 -0.93 -12.19
C PHE A 153 -15.68 0.08 -13.34
N GLU A 154 -14.58 0.73 -13.73
CA GLU A 154 -14.58 1.63 -14.88
C GLU A 154 -14.92 0.90 -16.18
N ALA A 155 -14.34 -0.30 -16.40
CA ALA A 155 -14.60 -1.12 -17.57
C ALA A 155 -16.05 -1.62 -17.62
N LEU A 156 -16.60 -2.11 -16.50
CA LEU A 156 -17.99 -2.55 -16.41
C LEU A 156 -18.96 -1.40 -16.72
N PHE A 157 -18.75 -0.24 -16.10
CA PHE A 157 -19.58 0.93 -16.36
C PHE A 157 -19.46 1.40 -17.81
N TYR A 158 -18.24 1.47 -18.34
CA TYR A 158 -17.98 1.82 -19.74
C TYR A 158 -18.72 0.87 -20.69
N GLY A 159 -18.62 -0.45 -20.48
CA GLY A 159 -19.25 -1.46 -21.32
C GLY A 159 -20.76 -1.28 -21.35
N TYR A 160 -21.40 -1.19 -20.18
CA TYR A 160 -22.85 -0.95 -20.12
C TYR A 160 -23.24 0.38 -20.78
N TYR A 161 -22.54 1.47 -20.46
CA TYR A 161 -22.85 2.77 -21.03
C TYR A 161 -22.72 2.77 -22.56
N PHE A 162 -21.66 2.15 -23.09
CA PHE A 162 -21.36 2.14 -24.52
C PHE A 162 -22.29 1.22 -25.32
N TYR A 163 -22.53 0.00 -24.84
CA TYR A 163 -23.28 -1.03 -25.58
C TYR A 163 -24.80 -0.96 -25.34
N VAL A 164 -25.25 -0.40 -24.21
CA VAL A 164 -26.67 -0.34 -23.83
C VAL A 164 -27.17 1.10 -23.75
N GLY A 165 -26.37 2.01 -23.19
CA GLY A 165 -26.80 3.38 -22.85
C GLY A 165 -26.73 4.42 -23.98
N LEU A 166 -26.19 4.08 -25.16
CA LEU A 166 -26.02 5.03 -26.26
C LEU A 166 -26.91 4.65 -27.46
N GLU A 167 -27.84 5.55 -27.80
CA GLU A 167 -28.68 5.42 -28.98
C GLU A 167 -27.85 5.41 -30.27
N THR A 168 -28.15 4.44 -31.13
CA THR A 168 -27.53 4.25 -32.45
C THR A 168 -27.87 5.41 -33.37
N GLY A 169 -26.84 6.13 -33.84
CA GLY A 169 -26.99 7.25 -34.79
C GLY A 169 -25.81 8.24 -34.80
N SER A 170 -24.92 8.18 -33.81
CA SER A 170 -23.74 9.06 -33.70
C SER A 170 -22.46 8.39 -34.17
N ASP A 171 -21.44 9.19 -34.51
CA ASP A 171 -20.06 8.73 -34.75
C ASP A 171 -19.54 7.90 -33.55
N ILE A 172 -19.20 6.63 -33.82
CA ILE A 172 -18.71 5.65 -32.84
C ILE A 172 -17.55 6.22 -32.01
N LYS A 173 -16.67 7.04 -32.61
CA LYS A 173 -15.53 7.64 -31.90
C LYS A 173 -15.99 8.60 -30.81
N LYS A 174 -17.01 9.43 -31.08
CA LYS A 174 -17.60 10.36 -30.10
C LYS A 174 -18.31 9.60 -28.99
N LEU A 175 -18.98 8.50 -29.32
CA LEU A 175 -19.67 7.64 -28.35
C LEU A 175 -18.69 6.98 -27.38
N LYS A 176 -17.57 6.43 -27.87
CA LYS A 176 -16.51 5.86 -27.03
C LYS A 176 -15.93 6.88 -26.05
N GLU A 177 -15.64 8.09 -26.54
CA GLU A 177 -15.08 9.15 -25.69
C GLU A 177 -16.08 9.59 -24.60
N LYS A 178 -17.36 9.72 -24.94
CA LYS A 178 -18.42 10.04 -23.98
C LYS A 178 -18.55 8.95 -22.91
N ALA A 179 -18.61 7.68 -23.31
CA ALA A 179 -18.68 6.55 -22.39
C ALA A 179 -17.48 6.51 -21.44
N ARG A 180 -16.27 6.76 -21.95
CA ARG A 180 -15.04 6.83 -21.14
C ARG A 180 -15.11 7.94 -20.08
N LYS A 181 -15.55 9.14 -20.47
CA LYS A 181 -15.69 10.27 -19.53
C LYS A 181 -16.71 9.98 -18.44
N GLU A 182 -17.86 9.40 -18.78
CA GLU A 182 -18.87 9.04 -17.79
C GLU A 182 -18.39 7.92 -16.86
N ALA A 183 -17.69 6.90 -17.38
CA ALA A 183 -17.10 5.85 -16.57
C ALA A 183 -16.04 6.40 -15.58
N GLN A 184 -15.16 7.29 -16.02
CA GLN A 184 -14.18 7.95 -15.15
C GLN A 184 -14.84 8.80 -14.07
N LYS A 185 -15.90 9.54 -14.43
CA LYS A 185 -16.68 10.34 -13.48
C LYS A 185 -17.38 9.45 -12.46
N ALA A 186 -17.95 8.32 -12.90
CA ALA A 186 -18.58 7.35 -12.03
C ALA A 186 -17.58 6.71 -11.05
N ASN A 187 -16.39 6.39 -11.54
CA ASN A 187 -15.30 5.82 -10.74
C ASN A 187 -14.67 6.83 -9.76
N ARG A 188 -14.79 8.14 -10.01
CA ARG A 188 -14.30 9.21 -9.13
C ARG A 188 -15.39 9.83 -8.25
N SER A 189 -16.41 9.04 -7.89
CA SER A 189 -17.51 9.52 -7.06
C SER A 189 -17.04 10.08 -5.72
N ARG A 190 -17.55 11.26 -5.34
CA ARG A 190 -17.27 11.89 -4.04
C ARG A 190 -17.85 11.12 -2.86
N LYS A 191 -18.83 10.24 -3.10
CA LYS A 191 -19.42 9.37 -2.06
C LYS A 191 -18.66 8.04 -1.88
N GLY A 192 -17.42 7.96 -2.34
CA GLY A 192 -16.62 6.73 -2.27
C GLY A 192 -17.25 5.54 -3.00
N TRP A 193 -17.08 4.33 -2.46
CA TRP A 193 -17.57 3.09 -3.07
C TRP A 193 -19.08 3.01 -3.15
N ALA A 194 -19.81 3.47 -2.14
CA ALA A 194 -21.27 3.56 -2.20
C ALA A 194 -21.72 4.34 -3.44
N GLY A 195 -21.12 5.51 -3.68
CA GLY A 195 -21.41 6.30 -4.87
C GLY A 195 -21.04 5.65 -6.20
N ARG A 196 -19.93 4.89 -6.24
CA ARG A 196 -19.52 4.15 -7.44
C ARG A 196 -20.53 3.09 -7.82
N VAL A 197 -21.03 2.35 -6.82
CA VAL A 197 -22.07 1.33 -6.98
C VAL A 197 -23.41 1.98 -7.37
N GLU A 198 -23.80 3.07 -6.68
CA GLU A 198 -25.00 3.85 -7.00
C GLU A 198 -25.01 4.36 -8.43
N ASN A 199 -23.86 4.68 -9.03
CA ASN A 199 -23.82 5.17 -10.40
C ASN A 199 -24.38 4.18 -11.42
N PHE A 200 -24.31 2.87 -11.17
CA PHE A 200 -24.92 1.86 -12.03
C PHE A 200 -26.45 1.99 -12.13
N SER A 201 -27.10 2.61 -11.14
CA SER A 201 -28.54 2.91 -11.21
C SER A 201 -28.90 3.86 -12.36
N LYS A 202 -27.97 4.71 -12.82
CA LYS A 202 -28.16 5.57 -14.01
C LYS A 202 -28.28 4.78 -15.32
N LEU A 203 -27.90 3.50 -15.28
CA LEU A 203 -27.96 2.54 -16.38
C LEU A 203 -29.05 1.50 -16.14
N ASP A 204 -29.95 1.74 -15.19
CA ASP A 204 -31.00 0.81 -14.75
C ASP A 204 -30.45 -0.52 -14.20
N ILE A 205 -29.22 -0.51 -13.68
CA ILE A 205 -28.57 -1.69 -13.08
C ILE A 205 -28.52 -1.52 -11.56
N GLN A 206 -29.13 -2.48 -10.85
CA GLN A 206 -29.11 -2.52 -9.40
C GLN A 206 -28.04 -3.50 -8.91
N ILE A 207 -26.87 -2.98 -8.57
CA ILE A 207 -25.82 -3.75 -7.89
C ILE A 207 -26.11 -3.72 -6.39
N LYS A 208 -26.22 -4.90 -5.77
CA LYS A 208 -26.46 -5.06 -4.33
C LYS A 208 -25.19 -5.60 -3.67
N ILE A 209 -24.42 -4.70 -3.05
CA ILE A 209 -23.29 -5.08 -2.20
C ILE A 209 -23.69 -4.80 -0.74
N PRO A 210 -23.56 -5.78 0.16
CA PRO A 210 -23.80 -5.57 1.58
C PRO A 210 -23.03 -4.37 2.14
N THR A 211 -23.68 -3.53 2.95
CA THR A 211 -23.06 -2.34 3.56
C THR A 211 -21.73 -2.63 4.24
N PRO A 212 -21.55 -3.72 5.02
CA PRO A 212 -20.25 -4.01 5.63
C PRO A 212 -19.11 -4.15 4.61
N LEU A 213 -19.36 -4.73 3.43
CA LEU A 213 -18.35 -4.85 2.38
C LEU A 213 -18.03 -3.51 1.73
N ILE A 214 -19.01 -2.60 1.62
CA ILE A 214 -18.77 -1.23 1.15
C ILE A 214 -17.88 -0.46 2.11
N GLU A 215 -18.11 -0.59 3.41
CA GLU A 215 -17.26 0.03 4.45
C GLU A 215 -15.84 -0.55 4.43
N GLU A 216 -15.69 -1.87 4.27
CA GLU A 216 -14.37 -2.50 4.11
C GLU A 216 -13.64 -2.01 2.85
N LEU A 217 -14.30 -1.96 1.70
CA LEU A 217 -13.72 -1.40 0.47
C LEU A 217 -13.29 0.07 0.65
N THR A 218 -14.09 0.82 1.39
CA THR A 218 -13.82 2.23 1.71
C THR A 218 -12.57 2.36 2.57
N GLU A 219 -12.42 1.55 3.62
CA GLU A 219 -11.20 1.51 4.43
C GLU A 219 -9.98 1.11 3.59
N ILE A 220 -10.08 0.05 2.80
CA ILE A 220 -9.00 -0.45 1.94
C ILE A 220 -8.51 0.63 0.98
N THR A 221 -9.44 1.36 0.38
CA THR A 221 -9.12 2.43 -0.58
C THR A 221 -8.54 3.65 0.10
N ASN A 222 -9.05 4.04 1.27
CA ASN A 222 -8.50 5.15 2.04
C ASN A 222 -7.10 4.82 2.57
N ARG A 223 -6.85 3.58 3.01
CA ARG A 223 -5.51 3.14 3.39
C ARG A 223 -4.55 3.21 2.21
N ARG A 224 -4.96 2.74 1.03
CA ARG A 224 -4.18 2.91 -0.22
C ARG A 224 -3.87 4.38 -0.47
N ASN A 225 -4.85 5.28 -0.33
CA ASN A 225 -4.65 6.71 -0.57
C ASN A 225 -3.63 7.32 0.40
N VAL A 226 -3.71 6.98 1.70
CA VAL A 226 -2.74 7.41 2.71
C VAL A 226 -1.33 6.88 2.41
N ILE A 227 -1.21 5.63 1.97
CA ILE A 227 0.08 5.05 1.56
C ILE A 227 0.68 5.79 0.36
N VAL A 228 -0.13 6.08 -0.66
CA VAL A 228 0.34 6.70 -1.91
C VAL A 228 0.63 8.19 -1.75
N HIS A 229 -0.18 8.92 -0.98
CA HIS A 229 -0.12 10.38 -0.92
C HIS A 229 0.57 10.93 0.32
N SER A 230 0.63 10.15 1.39
CA SER A 230 1.18 10.58 2.68
C SER A 230 2.24 9.60 3.21
N ASN A 231 2.79 8.72 2.37
CA ASN A 231 3.75 7.67 2.75
C ASN A 231 3.27 6.76 3.90
N GLY A 232 1.95 6.64 4.07
CA GLY A 232 1.35 5.89 5.16
C GLY A 232 1.00 6.74 6.39
N ILE A 233 1.32 8.04 6.43
CA ILE A 233 1.00 8.88 7.60
C ILE A 233 -0.50 9.20 7.61
N VAL A 234 -1.18 8.75 8.67
CA VAL A 234 -2.61 8.94 8.89
C VAL A 234 -2.89 10.43 9.11
N ASP A 235 -3.86 10.98 8.37
CA ASP A 235 -4.34 12.34 8.51
C ASP A 235 -5.78 12.37 9.07
N GLU A 236 -6.28 13.58 9.33
CA GLU A 236 -7.65 13.78 9.83
C GLU A 236 -8.69 13.26 8.84
N LYS A 237 -8.41 13.34 7.53
CA LYS A 237 -9.34 12.86 6.49
C LYS A 237 -9.52 11.35 6.53
N TYR A 238 -8.45 10.58 6.70
CA TYR A 238 -8.57 9.13 6.91
C TYR A 238 -9.43 8.82 8.14
N MET A 239 -9.23 9.58 9.22
CA MET A 239 -10.01 9.45 10.46
C MET A 239 -11.45 9.95 10.33
N GLU A 240 -11.79 10.72 9.31
CA GLU A 240 -13.17 11.15 9.00
C GLU A 240 -13.87 10.11 8.10
N TYR A 241 -13.20 9.64 7.06
CA TYR A 241 -13.81 8.83 6.00
C TYR A 241 -13.92 7.33 6.29
N VAL A 242 -13.12 6.80 7.20
CA VAL A 242 -13.15 5.37 7.56
C VAL A 242 -13.94 5.19 8.83
N ASP A 243 -14.94 4.31 8.91
CA ASP A 243 -15.63 4.06 10.18
C ASP A 243 -14.70 3.43 11.23
N LYS A 244 -14.84 3.85 12.50
CA LYS A 244 -13.98 3.39 13.62
C LYS A 244 -13.92 1.87 13.76
N ALA A 245 -14.99 1.15 13.41
CA ALA A 245 -15.04 -0.31 13.47
C ALA A 245 -14.09 -1.01 12.48
N TYR A 246 -13.66 -0.32 11.42
CA TYR A 246 -12.78 -0.88 10.37
C TYR A 246 -11.33 -0.38 10.47
N ARG A 247 -11.08 0.64 11.29
CA ARG A 247 -9.72 1.16 11.54
C ARG A 247 -8.92 0.17 12.39
N PRO A 248 -7.58 0.15 12.25
CA PRO A 248 -6.70 -0.45 13.26
C PRO A 248 -6.96 0.14 14.64
N ALA A 249 -6.86 -0.67 15.70
CA ALA A 249 -7.17 -0.26 17.07
C ALA A 249 -6.41 1.00 17.52
N ASP A 250 -5.15 1.13 17.11
CA ASP A 250 -4.26 2.22 17.51
C ASP A 250 -4.13 3.35 16.48
N ALA A 251 -4.99 3.38 15.46
CA ALA A 251 -4.96 4.40 14.42
C ALA A 251 -5.23 5.80 14.98
N ALA A 252 -4.31 6.73 14.71
CA ALA A 252 -4.40 8.13 15.10
C ALA A 252 -3.65 9.01 14.09
N ALA A 253 -4.05 10.28 13.97
CA ALA A 253 -3.36 11.23 13.12
C ALA A 253 -1.87 11.35 13.50
N GLY A 254 -1.00 11.45 12.50
CA GLY A 254 0.45 11.48 12.66
C GLY A 254 1.10 10.10 12.76
N LYS A 255 0.36 9.02 13.08
CA LYS A 255 0.90 7.66 13.07
C LYS A 255 1.02 7.11 11.65
N MET A 256 1.92 6.15 11.45
CA MET A 256 2.10 5.49 10.16
C MET A 256 1.26 4.23 10.07
N ILE A 257 0.39 4.14 9.08
CA ILE A 257 -0.32 2.90 8.72
C ILE A 257 0.53 2.06 7.78
N VAL A 258 0.47 0.75 7.98
CA VAL A 258 1.16 -0.23 7.15
C VAL A 258 0.21 -1.31 6.66
N VAL A 259 0.73 -2.17 5.80
CA VAL A 259 0.00 -3.28 5.21
C VAL A 259 0.66 -4.55 5.72
N SER A 260 0.01 -5.21 6.68
CA SER A 260 0.35 -6.59 7.04
C SER A 260 -0.20 -7.56 5.97
N THR A 261 0.36 -8.74 5.88
CA THR A 261 -0.11 -9.89 5.11
C THR A 261 -1.50 -10.27 5.58
N LYS A 262 -1.75 -10.29 6.90
CA LYS A 262 -3.09 -10.55 7.43
C LYS A 262 -4.11 -9.57 6.86
N TYR A 263 -3.78 -8.28 6.87
CA TYR A 263 -4.62 -7.25 6.27
C TYR A 263 -4.77 -7.45 4.76
N LEU A 264 -3.68 -7.72 4.04
CA LEU A 264 -3.70 -7.89 2.59
C LEU A 264 -4.54 -9.11 2.17
N LEU A 265 -4.45 -10.23 2.90
CA LEU A 265 -5.28 -11.41 2.70
C LEU A 265 -6.77 -11.12 2.94
N ARG A 266 -7.10 -10.33 3.98
CA ARG A 266 -8.47 -9.84 4.18
C ARG A 266 -8.92 -8.99 2.99
N ALA A 267 -8.09 -8.09 2.48
CA ALA A 267 -8.42 -7.26 1.33
C ALA A 267 -8.71 -8.12 0.08
N PHE A 268 -7.90 -9.17 -0.18
CA PHE A 268 -8.19 -10.13 -1.24
C PHE A 268 -9.54 -10.84 -1.06
N TYR A 269 -9.88 -11.21 0.18
CA TYR A 269 -11.17 -11.83 0.48
C TYR A 269 -12.35 -10.90 0.18
N VAL A 270 -12.27 -9.63 0.60
CA VAL A 270 -13.28 -8.61 0.30
C VAL A 270 -13.46 -8.45 -1.21
N PHE A 271 -12.35 -8.32 -1.94
CA PHE A 271 -12.36 -8.09 -3.39
C PHE A 271 -12.87 -9.29 -4.19
N ARG A 272 -12.72 -10.51 -3.66
CA ARG A 272 -13.32 -11.71 -4.25
C ARG A 272 -14.83 -11.79 -4.02
N THR A 273 -15.31 -11.20 -2.93
CA THR A 273 -16.71 -11.31 -2.49
C THR A 273 -17.60 -10.24 -3.14
N VAL A 274 -17.01 -9.09 -3.48
CA VAL A 274 -17.62 -7.97 -4.22
C VAL A 274 -17.69 -8.32 -5.71
#